data_AF-A0ABC8KL83-F1
#
_entry.id   AF-A0ABC8KL83-F1
#
_cell.length_a   1.000
_cell.length_b   1.000
_cell.length_c   1.000
_cell.angle_alpha   90.00
_cell.angle_beta   90.00
_cell.angle_gamma   90.00
#
_symmetry.space_group_name_H-M   'P 1'
#
loop_
_entity.id
_entity.type
_entity.pdbx_description
1 polymer ?
#
loop_
_entity_poly.entity_id
_entity_poly.type
_entity_poly.pdbx_seq_one_letter_code
_entity_poly.pdbx_strand_id
1 'polypeptide(L)'
;MAESSKSSSSEANVHIIYTEKPTNEEPKDFHLRTLSSVLGCEKAAKDALIYSYKDAASGFSAKLTAEQVAKISKQPGVVQVVSGQT
;
A
#
# COMPACT_ATOMS: atom_id res chain seq x y z
N MET A 1 -30.53 4.42 6.63
CA MET A 1 -29.89 4.07 5.35
C MET A 1 -28.65 3.27 5.67
N ALA A 2 -28.66 1.99 5.27
CA ALA A 2 -27.57 1.03 5.16
C ALA A 2 -26.48 0.98 6.25
N GLU A 3 -26.53 -0.08 7.07
CA GLU A 3 -25.35 -0.70 7.65
C GLU A 3 -24.31 -0.96 6.55
N SER A 4 -23.16 -0.30 6.64
CA SER A 4 -22.04 -0.60 5.75
C SER A 4 -21.33 -1.85 6.24
N SER A 5 -21.82 -2.99 5.74
CA SER A 5 -21.09 -4.23 5.43
C SER A 5 -20.15 -4.81 6.50
N LYS A 6 -20.63 -5.87 7.13
CA LYS A 6 -19.84 -6.91 7.82
C LYS A 6 -19.03 -7.74 6.79
N SER A 7 -17.89 -8.28 7.26
CA SER A 7 -17.05 -9.34 6.67
C SER A 7 -15.96 -8.83 5.72
N SER A 8 -14.66 -8.99 5.97
CA SER A 8 -13.98 -10.14 6.56
C SER A 8 -12.84 -9.65 7.48
N SER A 9 -12.52 -10.41 8.53
CA SER A 9 -11.27 -10.25 9.27
C SER A 9 -10.12 -10.70 8.36
N SER A 10 -9.87 -9.95 7.29
CA SER A 10 -8.74 -10.15 6.40
C SER A 10 -7.53 -9.68 7.18
N GLU A 11 -6.87 -10.61 7.85
CA GLU A 11 -5.72 -10.36 8.71
C GLU A 11 -4.71 -9.51 7.93
N ALA A 12 -4.49 -8.28 8.40
CA ALA A 12 -3.59 -7.37 7.72
C ALA A 12 -2.18 -7.95 7.87
N ASN A 13 -1.60 -8.41 6.77
CA ASN A 13 -0.28 -9.02 6.74
C ASN A 13 0.71 -8.06 6.11
N VAL A 14 1.99 -8.28 6.39
CA VAL A 14 3.05 -7.47 5.78
C VAL A 14 3.19 -7.86 4.32
N HIS A 15 2.97 -6.90 3.44
CA HIS A 15 3.17 -7.05 2.01
C HIS A 15 4.24 -6.08 1.56
N ILE A 16 5.05 -6.48 0.60
CA ILE A 16 6.09 -5.68 -0.05
C ILE A 16 5.56 -5.26 -1.41
N ILE A 17 5.30 -3.96 -1.55
CA ILE A 17 4.79 -3.32 -2.76
C ILE A 17 6.00 -2.74 -3.48
N TYR A 18 6.23 -3.19 -4.70
CA TYR A 18 7.22 -2.59 -5.59
C TYR A 18 6.51 -1.57 -6.45
N THR A 19 7.09 -0.38 -6.52
CA THR A 19 6.58 0.74 -7.30
C THR A 19 7.60 1.19 -8.31
N GLU A 20 7.13 1.88 -9.34
CA GLU A 20 8.00 2.60 -10.26
C GLU A 20 8.59 3.81 -9.54
N LYS A 21 9.84 4.17 -9.87
CA LYS A 21 10.50 5.32 -9.26
C LYS A 21 9.94 6.60 -9.88
N PRO A 22 9.21 7.45 -9.13
CA PRO A 22 8.91 8.78 -9.64
C PRO A 22 10.22 9.54 -9.83
N THR A 23 10.47 10.00 -11.05
CA THR A 23 11.70 10.72 -11.41
C THR A 23 11.60 12.21 -11.10
N ASN A 24 10.39 12.71 -10.79
CA ASN A 24 10.07 14.14 -10.74
C ASN A 24 9.38 14.58 -9.42
N GLU A 25 9.22 13.68 -8.44
CA GLU A 25 8.62 13.97 -7.12
C GLU A 25 9.26 13.10 -6.03
N GLU A 26 9.08 13.46 -4.75
CA GLU A 26 9.55 12.63 -3.65
C GLU A 26 8.85 11.25 -3.67
N PRO A 27 9.60 10.14 -3.67
CA PRO A 27 9.00 8.80 -3.72
C PRO A 27 8.09 8.53 -2.53
N LYS A 28 8.35 9.17 -1.38
CA LYS A 28 7.49 9.05 -0.20
C LYS A 28 6.10 9.64 -0.42
N ASP A 29 5.99 10.82 -1.01
CA ASP A 29 4.70 11.45 -1.27
C ASP A 29 3.87 10.65 -2.28
N PHE A 30 4.51 10.15 -3.34
CA PHE A 30 3.86 9.28 -4.31
C PHE A 30 3.33 7.99 -3.65
N HIS A 31 4.15 7.32 -2.84
CA HIS A 31 3.75 6.12 -2.12
C HIS A 31 2.61 6.40 -1.16
N LEU A 32 2.71 7.50 -0.42
CA LEU A 32 1.73 7.88 0.58
C LEU A 32 0.39 8.22 -0.06
N ARG A 33 0.38 8.98 -1.17
CA ARG A 33 -0.84 9.28 -1.93
C ARG A 33 -1.49 8.01 -2.49
N THR A 34 -0.69 7.09 -3.01
CA THR A 34 -1.15 5.81 -3.55
C THR A 34 -1.79 4.95 -2.45
N LEU A 35 -1.11 4.79 -1.32
CA LEU A 35 -1.63 4.11 -0.14
C LEU A 35 -2.88 4.80 0.42
N SER A 36 -2.88 6.13 0.50
CA SER A 36 -4.01 6.91 1.02
C SER A 36 -5.24 6.76 0.14
N SER A 37 -5.07 6.62 -1.18
CA SER A 37 -6.17 6.35 -2.09
C SER A 37 -6.79 4.97 -1.85
N VAL A 38 -6.00 3.98 -1.44
CA VAL A 38 -6.48 2.62 -1.13
C VAL A 38 -7.10 2.53 0.27
N LEU A 39 -6.44 3.15 1.26
CA LEU A 39 -6.80 3.13 2.68
C LEU A 39 -7.87 4.19 3.02
N GLY A 40 -8.09 5.15 2.13
CA GLY A 40 -9.01 6.27 2.31
C GLY A 40 -8.46 7.44 3.14
N CYS A 41 -7.31 7.25 3.81
CA CYS A 41 -6.74 8.26 4.71
C CYS A 41 -5.21 8.23 4.72
N GLU A 42 -4.59 9.42 4.76
CA GLU A 42 -3.14 9.57 4.83
C GLU A 42 -2.53 9.07 6.15
N LYS A 43 -3.25 9.27 7.26
CA LYS A 43 -2.83 8.74 8.55
C LYS A 43 -2.81 7.21 8.56
N ALA A 44 -3.79 6.58 7.92
CA ALA A 44 -3.84 5.13 7.78
C ALA A 44 -2.74 4.63 6.84
N ALA A 45 -2.42 5.38 5.78
CA ALA A 45 -1.27 5.09 4.92
C ALA A 45 0.06 5.11 5.67
N LYS A 46 0.29 6.15 6.49
CA LYS A 46 1.50 6.27 7.34
C LYS A 46 1.58 5.15 8.39
N ASP A 47 0.45 4.75 8.96
CA ASP A 47 0.37 3.70 9.99
C ASP A 47 0.56 2.30 9.40
N ALA A 48 -0.01 2.05 8.22
CA ALA A 48 0.17 0.80 7.49
C ALA A 48 1.58 0.67 6.91
N LEU A 49 2.23 1.77 6.54
CA LEU A 49 3.59 1.79 6.00
C LEU A 49 4.61 1.33 7.06
N ILE A 50 5.19 0.15 6.87
CA ILE A 50 6.22 -0.41 7.74
C ILE A 50 7.60 0.10 7.34
N TYR A 51 7.91 0.06 6.04
CA TYR A 51 9.20 0.50 5.52
C TYR A 51 9.05 1.05 4.11
N SER A 52 9.78 2.11 3.78
CA SER A 52 9.83 2.64 2.41
C SER A 52 11.24 2.46 1.85
N TYR A 53 11.35 1.66 0.80
CA TYR A 53 12.56 1.53 0.01
C TYR A 53 12.71 2.74 -0.91
N LYS A 54 13.82 3.47 -0.77
CA LYS A 54 14.08 4.75 -1.46
C LYS A 54 15.28 4.72 -2.42
N ASP A 55 16.22 3.79 -2.20
CA ASP A 55 17.54 3.81 -2.84
C ASP A 55 17.68 2.80 -3.99
N ALA A 56 17.60 1.49 -3.71
CA ALA A 56 17.91 0.43 -4.67
C ALA A 56 16.69 -0.23 -5.35
N ALA A 57 15.53 -0.19 -4.69
CA ALA A 57 14.26 -0.64 -5.23
C ALA A 57 13.21 0.41 -4.87
N SER A 58 12.44 0.89 -5.85
CA SER A 58 11.27 1.71 -5.54
C SER A 58 10.17 0.79 -5.03
N GLY A 59 9.75 1.04 -3.80
CA GLY A 59 8.75 0.22 -3.15
C GLY A 59 8.63 0.52 -1.68
N PHE A 60 7.71 -0.17 -1.02
CA PHE A 60 7.47 -0.07 0.41
C PHE A 60 6.85 -1.36 0.93
N SER A 61 7.19 -1.72 2.16
CA SER A 61 6.43 -2.71 2.91
C SER A 61 5.31 -2.02 3.67
N ALA A 62 4.11 -2.55 3.56
CA ALA A 62 2.95 -2.07 4.29
C ALA A 62 2.10 -3.22 4.80
N LYS A 63 1.47 -3.03 5.94
CA LYS A 63 0.51 -3.96 6.53
C LYS A 63 -0.84 -3.72 5.87
N LEU A 64 -1.19 -4.62 4.95
CA LEU A 64 -2.39 -4.50 4.13
C LEU A 64 -3.22 -5.78 4.20
N THR A 65 -4.53 -5.63 4.05
CA THR A 65 -5.45 -6.75 3.87
C THR A 65 -5.45 -7.22 2.42
N ALA A 66 -5.88 -8.46 2.16
CA ALA A 66 -5.96 -9.00 0.79
C ALA A 66 -6.77 -8.10 -0.15
N GLU A 67 -7.85 -7.49 0.33
CA GLU A 67 -8.66 -6.53 -0.43
C GLU A 67 -7.90 -5.24 -0.76
N GLN A 68 -7.12 -4.73 0.19
CA GLN A 68 -6.27 -3.56 -0.03
C GLN A 68 -5.14 -3.87 -1.00
N VAL A 69 -4.56 -5.06 -0.94
CA VAL A 69 -3.55 -5.53 -1.90
C VAL A 69 -4.14 -5.61 -3.32
N ALA A 70 -5.35 -6.15 -3.46
CA ALA A 70 -6.02 -6.18 -4.76
C ALA A 70 -6.31 -4.78 -5.31
N LYS A 71 -6.56 -3.79 -4.44
CA LYS A 71 -6.72 -2.38 -4.84
C LYS A 71 -5.38 -1.73 -5.17
N ILE A 72 -4.34 -1.95 -4.37
CA ILE A 72 -3.02 -1.33 -4.57
C ILE A 72 -2.36 -1.87 -5.85
N SER A 73 -2.52 -3.16 -6.15
CA SER A 73 -2.04 -3.75 -7.39
C SER A 73 -2.69 -3.16 -8.66
N LYS A 74 -3.80 -2.42 -8.53
CA LYS A 74 -4.46 -1.72 -9.65
C LYS A 74 -4.05 -0.26 -9.76
N GLN A 75 -3.27 0.26 -8.81
CA GLN A 75 -2.87 1.66 -8.82
C GLN A 75 -1.74 1.89 -9.84
N PRO A 76 -1.76 3.04 -10.53
CA PRO A 76 -0.68 3.41 -11.45
C PRO A 76 0.62 3.59 -10.65
N GLY A 77 1.71 3.03 -11.17
CA GLY A 77 3.01 3.04 -10.53
C GLY A 77 3.27 1.88 -9.55
N VAL A 78 2.34 0.93 -9.38
CA VAL A 78 2.61 -0.33 -8.67
C VAL A 78 3.03 -1.40 -9.68
N VAL A 79 4.23 -1.94 -9.52
CA VAL A 79 4.82 -2.96 -10.41
C VAL A 79 4.45 -4.36 -9.94
N GLN A 80 4.64 -4.65 -8.66
CA GLN A 80 4.25 -5.94 -8.08
C GLN A 80 3.94 -5.81 -6.60
N VAL A 81 3.13 -6.74 -6.08
CA VAL A 81 2.91 -6.90 -4.64
C VAL A 81 3.29 -8.32 -4.24
N VAL A 82 4.19 -8.44 -3.27
CA VAL A 82 4.67 -9.72 -2.74
C VAL A 82 4.22 -9.83 -1.29
N SER A 83 3.59 -10.94 -0.91
CA SER A 83 3.30 -11.22 0.50
C SER A 83 4.60 -11.63 1.21
N GLY A 84 4.96 -10.91 2.27
CA GLY A 84 6.07 -11.31 3.14
C GLY A 84 5.59 -12.44 4.04
N GLN A 85 5.91 -13.68 3.67
CA GLN A 85 5.77 -14.79 4.61
C GLN A 85 6.96 -14.71 5.57
N THR A 86 6.69 -14.40 6.83
CA THR A 86 7.63 -14.64 7.95
C THR A 86 6.96 -15.56 8.93
#